data_AF-A0AAD5XU61-F1
#
_entry.id   AF-A0AAD5XU61-F1
#
_cell.length_a   1.000
_cell.length_b   1.000
_cell.length_c   1.000
_cell.angle_alpha   90.00
_cell.angle_beta   90.00
_cell.angle_gamma   90.00
#
_symmetry.space_group_name_H-M   'P 1'
#
loop_
_entity.id
_entity.type
_entity.pdbx_description
1 polymer ?
#
loop_
_entity_poly.entity_id
_entity_poly.type
_entity_poly.pdbx_seq_one_letter_code
_entity_poly.pdbx_strand_id
1 'polypeptide(L)'
;MSTESSSISSDDRLEHPALATSLQDVTYWRADALMAIVPGCGRTQRTFTTIKNVPRDKFIYGLQQNGRWSVSNNQDHPPKQAKVLIEVDWAKRNLANDLPLSNKRKPLFPTTQLPAPKRQHIGASSDREREDDISPPILELNDDEKFKNAAGEIVEIETRGQRRVRAVFFKASDVSALIDGDPESMRKKLLHPASSYVRGAEEDFVTFRKSEDNMSRDLFLTYMGAMRAFATSRMPNSRPFLEYAVRVVQTVQMGNDNDRVALAANLAKADLRTAQYVFKECIPPPAGVYLISIGTFKDLHRSLGLTIQARDDDEIVKFGRSDNCAVRMSQHLTDYGALRGARPTFLAQIAVNPFKSARCEELVKRFFAQKGRMLDTSGNELLKNDEIRQRHCDELAIIPKAQLRTAKEEYKRLGADFGGAKSLVLFLSEILTKNAELEKAMEQQMMVHERVVEHLTELSALKLQSVQDLSAVKLAAAENRLQEQQREIEQLKEIFALKLAAAGRDLADAHSDLAERNRRIEELELALQI
;
A
#
# COMPACT_ATOMS: atom_id res chain seq x y z
N MET A 1 26.75 -28.28 25.31
CA MET A 1 25.88 -28.61 24.17
C MET A 1 26.57 -28.12 22.92
N SER A 2 27.19 -29.06 22.22
CA SER A 2 28.00 -28.84 21.03
C SER A 2 27.08 -28.58 19.84
N THR A 3 27.26 -27.46 19.15
CA THR A 3 26.57 -27.19 17.88
C THR A 3 27.44 -27.72 16.74
N GLU A 4 27.01 -28.83 16.16
CA GLU A 4 27.57 -29.42 14.95
C GLU A 4 27.33 -28.48 13.75
N SER A 5 28.42 -27.94 13.20
CA SER A 5 28.41 -27.26 11.91
C SER A 5 28.54 -28.31 10.80
N SER A 6 27.44 -28.66 10.13
CA SER A 6 27.48 -29.52 8.95
C SER A 6 28.06 -28.76 7.76
N SER A 7 29.36 -28.88 7.52
CA SER A 7 30.00 -28.44 6.28
C SER A 7 29.59 -29.38 5.14
N ILE A 8 28.76 -28.90 4.22
CA ILE A 8 28.44 -29.59 2.98
C ILE A 8 29.71 -29.57 2.10
N SER A 9 30.24 -30.76 1.81
CA SER A 9 31.39 -30.97 0.93
C SER A 9 31.14 -30.36 -0.46
N SER A 10 32.17 -29.75 -1.05
CA SER A 10 32.16 -29.22 -2.42
C SER A 10 31.93 -30.28 -3.50
N ASP A 11 31.98 -31.58 -3.15
CA ASP A 11 31.81 -32.69 -4.11
C ASP A 11 30.35 -32.95 -4.53
N ASP A 12 29.35 -32.61 -3.71
CA ASP A 12 27.93 -32.94 -3.99
C ASP A 12 27.30 -32.11 -5.12
N ARG A 13 27.98 -31.07 -5.62
CA ARG A 13 27.41 -30.14 -6.61
C ARG A 13 27.46 -30.66 -8.05
N LEU A 14 28.12 -31.79 -8.27
CA LEU A 14 28.44 -32.31 -9.60
C LEU A 14 27.94 -33.76 -9.83
N GLU A 15 27.21 -34.32 -8.87
CA GLU A 15 26.65 -35.67 -8.96
C GLU A 15 25.29 -35.70 -9.67
N HIS A 16 25.16 -35.05 -10.82
CA HIS A 16 23.97 -35.22 -11.65
C HIS A 16 24.19 -36.39 -12.62
N PRO A 17 23.57 -37.57 -12.42
CA PRO A 17 23.79 -38.75 -13.26
C PRO A 17 23.37 -38.55 -14.73
N ALA A 18 22.63 -37.48 -15.03
CA ALA A 18 22.22 -37.10 -16.37
C ALA A 18 23.31 -36.40 -17.20
N LEU A 19 24.46 -36.06 -16.60
CA LEU A 19 25.56 -35.33 -17.25
C LEU A 19 26.71 -36.24 -17.68
N ALA A 20 26.82 -37.42 -17.06
CA ALA A 20 27.95 -38.32 -17.20
C ALA A 20 27.65 -39.49 -18.16
N THR A 21 28.62 -39.81 -19.01
CA THR A 21 28.64 -41.04 -19.80
C THR A 21 29.97 -41.74 -19.61
N SER A 22 29.94 -43.06 -19.46
CA SER A 22 31.14 -43.88 -19.36
C SER A 22 31.51 -44.43 -20.74
N LEU A 23 32.78 -44.33 -21.09
CA LEU A 23 33.33 -44.80 -22.35
C LEU A 23 34.76 -45.30 -22.09
N GLN A 24 35.07 -46.54 -22.46
CA GLN A 24 36.40 -47.13 -22.24
C GLN A 24 36.87 -47.01 -20.77
N ASP A 25 36.00 -47.34 -19.82
CA ASP A 25 36.25 -47.28 -18.37
C ASP A 25 36.57 -45.89 -17.79
N VAL A 26 36.44 -44.83 -18.60
CA VAL A 26 36.57 -43.42 -18.17
C VAL A 26 35.21 -42.75 -18.22
N THR A 27 34.92 -41.91 -17.24
CA THR A 27 33.66 -41.15 -17.18
C THR A 27 33.87 -39.74 -17.72
N TYR A 28 32.97 -39.32 -18.61
CA TYR A 28 33.01 -38.02 -19.27
C TYR A 28 31.73 -37.22 -19.07
N TRP A 29 31.85 -35.90 -19.00
CA TRP A 29 30.74 -34.95 -19.12
C TRP A 29 30.66 -34.36 -20.52
N ARG A 30 29.44 -34.05 -20.97
CA ARG A 30 29.25 -33.37 -22.25
C ARG A 30 29.55 -31.88 -22.12
N ALA A 31 30.35 -31.34 -23.05
CA ALA A 31 30.72 -29.94 -23.03
C ALA A 31 29.52 -28.99 -23.17
N ASP A 32 28.48 -29.34 -23.94
CA ASP A 32 27.25 -28.51 -24.01
C ASP A 32 26.51 -28.42 -22.68
N ALA A 33 26.48 -29.51 -21.93
CA ALA A 33 25.87 -29.52 -20.62
C ALA A 33 26.67 -28.69 -19.61
N LEU A 34 28.00 -28.71 -19.70
CA LEU A 34 28.87 -27.84 -18.90
C LEU A 34 28.73 -26.37 -19.28
N MET A 35 28.61 -26.05 -20.56
CA MET A 35 28.36 -24.69 -21.06
C MET A 35 27.07 -24.07 -20.52
N ALA A 36 26.06 -24.89 -20.18
CA ALA A 36 24.81 -24.40 -19.61
C ALA A 36 24.96 -23.95 -18.15
N ILE A 37 26.02 -24.40 -17.45
CA ILE A 37 26.21 -24.19 -16.01
C ILE A 37 27.42 -23.29 -15.74
N VAL A 38 28.42 -23.33 -16.61
CA VAL A 38 29.67 -22.57 -16.49
C VAL A 38 29.56 -21.28 -17.32
N PRO A 39 29.53 -20.09 -16.69
CA PRO A 39 29.39 -18.82 -17.40
C PRO A 39 30.62 -18.51 -18.26
N GLY A 40 30.43 -17.71 -19.32
CA GLY A 40 31.51 -17.23 -20.18
C GLY A 40 32.04 -18.25 -21.20
N CYS A 41 31.36 -19.37 -21.39
CA CYS A 41 31.73 -20.36 -22.40
C CYS A 41 31.18 -19.96 -23.78
N GLY A 42 32.01 -20.03 -24.83
CA GLY A 42 31.68 -19.56 -26.19
C GLY A 42 30.44 -20.20 -26.82
N ARG A 43 30.07 -19.84 -28.06
CA ARG A 43 28.81 -20.32 -28.67
C ARG A 43 28.81 -21.80 -29.08
N THR A 44 29.97 -22.48 -29.06
CA THR A 44 30.09 -23.88 -29.54
C THR A 44 30.86 -24.78 -28.56
N GLN A 45 30.55 -26.08 -28.58
CA GLN A 45 31.22 -27.09 -27.74
C GLN A 45 32.73 -27.16 -28.00
N ARG A 46 33.17 -26.88 -29.22
CA ARG A 46 34.59 -26.91 -29.60
C ARG A 46 35.36 -25.69 -29.09
N THR A 47 34.70 -24.54 -29.00
CA THR A 47 35.29 -23.34 -28.38
C THR A 47 35.43 -23.46 -26.87
N PHE A 48 34.67 -24.37 -26.22
CA PHE A 48 34.77 -24.60 -24.78
C PHE A 48 36.17 -25.09 -24.38
N THR A 49 36.74 -26.05 -25.11
CA THR A 49 38.05 -26.62 -24.76
C THR A 49 39.17 -25.60 -24.90
N THR A 50 39.07 -24.68 -25.86
CA THR A 50 40.01 -23.55 -26.01
C THR A 50 39.84 -22.50 -24.92
N ILE A 51 38.60 -22.12 -24.59
CA ILE A 51 38.34 -21.06 -23.60
C ILE A 51 38.69 -21.52 -22.17
N LYS A 52 38.47 -22.79 -21.86
CA LYS A 52 38.78 -23.39 -20.55
C LYS A 52 40.13 -24.10 -20.50
N ASN A 53 40.96 -23.94 -21.53
CA ASN A 53 42.29 -24.55 -21.63
C ASN A 53 42.31 -26.04 -21.27
N VAL A 54 41.35 -26.81 -21.79
CA VAL A 54 41.25 -28.25 -21.54
C VAL A 54 42.37 -28.97 -22.31
N PRO A 55 43.26 -29.73 -21.64
CA PRO A 55 44.32 -30.48 -22.31
C PRO A 55 43.76 -31.49 -23.34
N ARG A 56 44.48 -31.73 -24.44
CA ARG A 56 44.03 -32.64 -25.54
C ARG A 56 43.78 -34.07 -25.07
N ASP A 57 44.46 -34.53 -24.03
CA ASP A 57 44.31 -35.86 -23.43
C ASP A 57 43.11 -35.95 -22.45
N LYS A 58 42.48 -34.81 -22.12
CA LYS A 58 41.38 -34.71 -21.15
C LYS A 58 40.01 -34.51 -21.77
N PHE A 59 39.92 -34.56 -23.09
CA PHE A 59 38.65 -34.62 -23.80
C PHE A 59 38.74 -35.49 -25.04
N ILE A 60 37.59 -36.02 -25.46
CA ILE A 60 37.44 -36.81 -26.68
C ILE A 60 36.22 -36.32 -27.46
N TYR A 61 36.18 -36.67 -28.74
CA TYR A 61 35.01 -36.51 -29.58
C TYR A 61 34.22 -37.80 -29.63
N GLY A 62 32.98 -37.77 -29.12
CA GLY A 62 32.06 -38.90 -29.10
C GLY A 62 30.89 -38.73 -30.06
N LEU A 63 30.42 -39.84 -30.63
CA LEU A 63 29.19 -39.91 -31.41
C LEU A 63 28.12 -40.62 -30.60
N GLN A 64 26.89 -40.08 -30.64
CA GLN A 64 25.73 -40.72 -30.02
C GLN A 64 24.85 -41.31 -31.10
N GLN A 65 24.74 -42.64 -31.15
CA GLN A 65 23.90 -43.37 -32.10
C GLN A 65 23.00 -44.34 -31.33
N ASN A 66 21.69 -44.28 -31.57
CA ASN A 66 20.69 -45.14 -30.92
C ASN A 66 20.81 -45.17 -29.38
N GLY A 67 21.12 -44.02 -28.76
CA GLY A 67 21.26 -43.89 -27.31
C GLY A 67 22.58 -44.41 -26.72
N ARG A 68 23.47 -45.01 -27.54
CA ARG A 68 24.81 -45.46 -27.11
C ARG A 68 25.89 -44.50 -27.60
N TRP A 69 26.95 -44.37 -26.81
CA TRP A 69 28.11 -43.55 -27.14
C TRP A 69 29.23 -44.41 -27.75
N SER A 70 29.92 -43.85 -28.74
CA SER A 70 31.15 -44.41 -29.32
C SER A 70 32.19 -43.31 -29.54
N VAL A 71 33.48 -43.69 -29.51
CA VAL A 71 34.58 -42.77 -29.82
C VAL A 71 34.55 -42.47 -31.32
N SER A 72 34.70 -41.20 -31.69
CA SER A 72 34.86 -40.82 -33.10
C SER A 72 36.14 -41.44 -33.67
N ASN A 73 36.03 -42.05 -34.85
CA ASN A 73 37.14 -42.66 -35.59
C ASN A 73 38.26 -41.67 -35.96
N ASN A 74 38.00 -40.36 -35.90
CA ASN A 74 38.98 -39.31 -36.11
C ASN A 74 38.85 -38.23 -35.02
N GLN A 75 39.91 -38.04 -34.22
CA GLN A 75 39.95 -37.06 -33.13
C GLN A 75 40.55 -35.72 -33.57
N ASP A 76 41.38 -35.68 -34.61
CA ASP A 76 41.96 -34.45 -35.16
C ASP A 76 41.00 -33.72 -36.11
N HIS A 77 40.20 -34.49 -36.87
CA HIS A 77 39.15 -34.00 -37.76
C HIS A 77 37.81 -34.68 -37.49
N PRO A 78 37.20 -34.44 -36.30
CA PRO A 78 35.98 -35.12 -35.91
C PRO A 78 34.78 -34.62 -36.73
N PRO A 79 33.86 -35.52 -37.10
CA PRO A 79 32.70 -35.20 -37.92
C PRO A 79 31.83 -34.12 -37.26
N LYS A 80 31.08 -33.37 -38.08
CA LYS A 80 30.25 -32.24 -37.59
C LYS A 80 29.25 -32.65 -36.50
N GLN A 81 28.84 -33.92 -36.48
CA GLN A 81 27.88 -34.46 -35.52
C GLN A 81 28.53 -34.92 -34.20
N ALA A 82 29.86 -35.01 -34.14
CA ALA A 82 30.56 -35.42 -32.92
C ALA A 82 30.47 -34.35 -31.83
N LYS A 83 30.23 -34.82 -30.61
CA LYS A 83 30.12 -34.01 -29.39
C LYS A 83 31.42 -34.06 -28.62
N VAL A 84 31.74 -32.98 -27.92
CA VAL A 84 32.94 -32.92 -27.06
C VAL A 84 32.59 -33.48 -25.70
N LEU A 85 33.35 -34.49 -25.27
CA LEU A 85 33.23 -35.18 -23.98
C LEU A 85 34.50 -34.89 -23.16
N ILE A 86 34.36 -34.39 -21.94
CA ILE A 86 35.46 -33.95 -21.07
C ILE A 86 35.54 -34.85 -19.86
N GLU A 87 36.73 -35.32 -19.50
CA GLU A 87 36.95 -36.21 -18.35
C GLU A 87 36.41 -35.58 -17.06
N VAL A 88 35.58 -36.33 -16.33
CA VAL A 88 34.89 -35.82 -15.13
C VAL A 88 35.89 -35.36 -14.07
N ASP A 89 36.96 -36.11 -13.84
CA ASP A 89 37.96 -35.79 -12.83
C ASP A 89 38.71 -34.49 -13.14
N TRP A 90 38.94 -34.21 -14.41
CA TRP A 90 39.52 -32.94 -14.82
C TRP A 90 38.53 -31.79 -14.63
N ALA A 91 37.28 -31.99 -15.04
CA ALA A 91 36.23 -30.97 -14.95
C ALA A 91 35.91 -30.60 -13.49
N LYS A 92 35.79 -31.58 -12.59
CA LYS A 92 35.60 -31.35 -11.15
C LYS A 92 36.71 -30.49 -10.56
N ARG A 93 37.98 -30.78 -10.88
CA ARG A 93 39.14 -30.06 -10.34
C ARG A 93 39.30 -28.65 -10.88
N ASN A 94 38.97 -28.41 -12.15
CA ASN A 94 39.31 -27.16 -12.83
C ASN A 94 38.11 -26.21 -13.02
N LEU A 95 36.88 -26.70 -12.89
CA LEU A 95 35.66 -25.89 -13.09
C LEU A 95 34.90 -25.63 -11.79
N ALA A 96 35.33 -26.16 -10.64
CA ALA A 96 34.63 -26.02 -9.36
C ALA A 96 34.40 -24.56 -8.95
N ASN A 97 35.36 -23.67 -9.23
CA ASN A 97 35.26 -22.25 -8.89
C ASN A 97 34.36 -21.45 -9.84
N ASP A 98 34.06 -22.00 -11.03
CA ASP A 98 33.20 -21.35 -12.02
C ASP A 98 31.72 -21.74 -11.87
N LEU A 99 31.40 -22.64 -10.94
CA LEU A 99 30.04 -23.06 -10.67
C LEU A 99 29.34 -22.03 -9.77
N PRO A 100 28.14 -21.54 -10.14
CA PRO A 100 27.43 -20.55 -9.34
C PRO A 100 27.08 -21.11 -7.95
N LEU A 101 27.40 -20.35 -6.89
CA LEU A 101 26.95 -20.63 -5.52
C LEU A 101 25.41 -20.66 -5.51
N SER A 102 24.84 -21.80 -5.13
CA SER A 102 23.42 -22.08 -5.29
C SER A 102 22.55 -21.05 -4.54
N ASN A 103 21.85 -20.18 -5.27
CA ASN A 103 20.59 -19.61 -4.79
C ASN A 103 19.45 -20.35 -5.48
N LYS A 104 18.66 -21.06 -4.68
CA LYS A 104 17.49 -21.84 -5.10
C LYS A 104 16.51 -20.93 -5.87
N ARG A 105 16.53 -21.00 -7.20
CA ARG A 105 15.38 -20.66 -8.03
C ARG A 105 15.03 -21.90 -8.83
N LYS A 106 13.89 -22.50 -8.50
CA LYS A 106 13.25 -23.51 -9.35
C LYS A 106 13.01 -22.88 -10.73
N PRO A 107 13.32 -23.57 -11.85
CA PRO A 107 12.84 -23.12 -13.14
C PRO A 107 11.32 -23.35 -13.18
N LEU A 108 10.56 -22.26 -13.33
CA LEU A 108 9.25 -22.32 -13.94
C LEU A 108 9.48 -22.78 -15.39
N PHE A 109 8.65 -23.71 -15.85
CA PHE A 109 8.65 -24.38 -17.16
C PHE A 109 9.40 -25.71 -17.24
N PRO A 110 8.69 -26.83 -17.47
CA PRO A 110 9.32 -28.06 -17.91
C PRO A 110 9.82 -27.88 -19.35
N THR A 111 11.10 -28.14 -19.57
CA THR A 111 11.69 -28.22 -20.91
C THR A 111 11.15 -29.46 -21.62
N THR A 112 10.02 -29.34 -22.31
CA THR A 112 9.62 -30.31 -23.32
C THR A 112 10.52 -30.11 -24.53
N GLN A 113 11.39 -31.07 -24.81
CA GLN A 113 12.17 -31.10 -26.05
C GLN A 113 11.22 -31.25 -27.24
N LEU A 114 10.90 -30.15 -27.92
CA LEU A 114 10.32 -30.20 -29.25
C LEU A 114 11.44 -30.50 -30.26
N PRO A 115 11.27 -31.49 -31.15
CA PRO A 115 12.24 -31.77 -32.19
C PRO A 115 12.29 -30.60 -33.19
N ALA A 116 13.50 -30.29 -33.66
CA ALA A 116 13.73 -29.26 -34.66
C ALA A 116 12.91 -29.52 -35.94
N PRO A 117 12.23 -28.50 -36.52
CA PRO A 117 11.48 -28.69 -37.74
C PRO A 117 12.43 -28.99 -38.90
N LYS A 118 12.22 -30.11 -39.58
CA LYS A 118 12.87 -30.41 -40.86
C LYS A 118 12.35 -29.41 -41.89
N ARG A 119 13.26 -28.63 -42.48
CA ARG A 119 12.97 -27.82 -43.67
C ARG A 119 12.54 -28.74 -44.81
N GLN A 120 11.28 -28.66 -45.22
CA GLN A 120 10.83 -29.20 -46.49
C GLN A 120 10.71 -28.04 -47.49
N HIS A 121 11.51 -28.13 -48.54
CA HIS A 121 11.30 -27.37 -49.76
C HIS A 121 10.00 -27.84 -50.41
N ILE A 122 9.32 -26.88 -51.03
CA ILE A 122 8.10 -27.02 -51.82
C ILE A 122 8.21 -28.24 -52.74
N GLY A 123 7.44 -29.27 -52.41
CA GLY A 123 7.23 -30.47 -53.21
C GLY A 123 5.84 -31.00 -52.87
N ALA A 124 4.95 -30.92 -53.84
CA ALA A 124 3.54 -31.27 -53.74
C ALA A 124 3.31 -32.60 -53.00
N SER A 125 2.61 -32.57 -51.85
CA SER A 125 1.71 -33.65 -51.43
C SER A 125 0.94 -33.30 -50.14
N SER A 126 -0.39 -33.39 -50.27
CA SER A 126 -1.43 -33.37 -49.24
C SER A 126 -1.70 -32.05 -48.51
N ASP A 127 -2.12 -31.07 -49.29
CA ASP A 127 -3.01 -30.02 -48.83
C ASP A 127 -4.26 -30.63 -48.17
N ARG A 128 -4.35 -30.57 -46.84
CA ARG A 128 -5.65 -30.32 -46.21
C ARG A 128 -5.88 -28.83 -46.27
N GLU A 129 -6.33 -28.40 -47.44
CA GLU A 129 -7.11 -27.21 -47.63
C GLU A 129 -8.14 -27.09 -46.48
N ARG A 130 -7.89 -26.18 -45.52
CA ARG A 130 -8.99 -25.45 -44.90
C ARG A 130 -9.42 -24.38 -45.91
N GLU A 131 -9.88 -24.83 -47.06
CA GLU A 131 -10.71 -24.01 -47.92
C GLU A 131 -12.07 -23.93 -47.23
N ASP A 132 -12.53 -22.71 -46.94
CA ASP A 132 -13.89 -22.32 -46.46
C ASP A 132 -13.91 -21.42 -45.21
N ASP A 133 -12.78 -20.93 -44.69
CA ASP A 133 -12.86 -19.93 -43.61
C ASP A 133 -13.34 -18.57 -44.16
N ILE A 134 -14.62 -18.30 -43.93
CA ILE A 134 -15.23 -16.97 -44.07
C ILE A 134 -14.47 -16.02 -43.16
N SER A 135 -14.23 -14.79 -43.65
CA SER A 135 -13.55 -13.76 -42.86
C SER A 135 -14.18 -13.62 -41.48
N PRO A 136 -13.38 -13.68 -40.39
CA PRO A 136 -13.90 -13.49 -39.04
C PRO A 136 -14.61 -12.12 -38.92
N PRO A 137 -15.47 -11.94 -37.89
CA PRO A 137 -16.16 -10.67 -37.69
C PRO A 137 -15.15 -9.52 -37.52
N ILE A 138 -15.56 -8.34 -37.97
CA ILE A 138 -14.78 -7.10 -37.78
C ILE A 138 -14.62 -6.86 -36.28
N LEU A 139 -13.40 -6.60 -35.86
CA LEU A 139 -13.04 -6.27 -34.50
C LEU A 139 -12.88 -4.76 -34.38
N GLU A 140 -13.84 -4.10 -33.73
CA GLU A 140 -13.78 -2.67 -33.45
C GLU A 140 -12.70 -2.38 -32.39
N LEU A 141 -11.76 -1.52 -32.77
CA LEU A 141 -10.66 -1.06 -31.92
C LEU A 141 -10.97 0.35 -31.41
N ASN A 142 -10.66 0.61 -30.14
CA ASN A 142 -10.66 1.98 -29.62
C ASN A 142 -9.48 2.77 -30.20
N ASP A 143 -9.58 4.10 -30.22
CA ASP A 143 -8.55 4.99 -30.78
C ASP A 143 -7.16 4.82 -30.12
N ASP A 144 -7.12 4.38 -28.87
CA ASP A 144 -5.90 4.04 -28.14
C ASP A 144 -5.28 2.68 -28.50
N GLU A 145 -6.05 1.81 -29.16
CA GLU A 145 -5.64 0.47 -29.59
C GLU A 145 -5.24 0.45 -31.07
N LYS A 146 -5.57 1.51 -31.83
CA LYS A 146 -5.25 1.63 -33.25
C LYS A 146 -3.77 1.97 -33.48
N PHE A 147 -3.28 1.58 -34.65
CA PHE A 147 -1.93 1.91 -35.08
C PHE A 147 -1.79 3.40 -35.36
N LYS A 148 -0.57 3.91 -35.21
CA LYS A 148 -0.24 5.31 -35.49
C LYS A 148 0.90 5.41 -36.49
N ASN A 149 0.83 6.38 -37.38
CA ASN A 149 1.91 6.68 -38.31
C ASN A 149 3.07 7.43 -37.61
N ALA A 150 4.12 7.79 -38.37
CA ALA A 150 5.24 8.55 -37.83
C ALA A 150 4.87 9.96 -37.32
N ALA A 151 3.77 10.55 -37.80
CA ALA A 151 3.24 11.82 -37.32
C ALA A 151 2.39 11.67 -36.03
N GLY A 152 2.16 10.44 -35.57
CA GLY A 152 1.34 10.15 -34.39
C GLY A 152 -0.16 10.12 -34.67
N GLU A 153 -0.57 10.20 -35.93
CA GLU A 153 -1.96 10.15 -36.37
C GLU A 153 -2.45 8.70 -36.41
N ILE A 154 -3.72 8.50 -36.06
CA ILE A 154 -4.37 7.19 -36.08
C ILE A 154 -4.53 6.72 -37.53
N VAL A 155 -4.17 5.46 -37.78
CA VAL A 155 -4.37 4.80 -39.07
C VAL A 155 -5.35 3.66 -38.89
N GLU A 156 -6.43 3.70 -39.68
CA GLU A 156 -7.42 2.64 -39.72
C GLU A 156 -6.85 1.42 -40.45
N ILE A 157 -6.83 0.29 -39.74
CA ILE A 157 -6.47 -1.01 -40.29
C ILE A 157 -7.65 -1.93 -40.02
N GLU A 158 -8.22 -2.49 -41.08
CA GLU A 158 -9.30 -3.48 -40.94
C GLU A 158 -8.77 -4.66 -40.12
N THR A 159 -9.29 -4.77 -38.91
CA THR A 159 -8.90 -5.78 -37.93
C THR A 159 -10.08 -6.72 -37.73
N ARG A 160 -9.83 -8.04 -37.73
CA ARG A 160 -10.86 -9.07 -37.62
C ARG A 160 -10.50 -10.12 -36.57
N GLY A 161 -11.52 -10.81 -36.07
CA GLY A 161 -11.39 -11.94 -35.16
C GLY A 161 -11.64 -11.57 -33.69
N GLN A 162 -10.81 -12.10 -32.79
CA GLN A 162 -10.96 -11.95 -31.34
C GLN A 162 -9.71 -11.30 -30.73
N ARG A 163 -9.86 -10.66 -29.55
CA ARG A 163 -8.77 -10.07 -28.76
C ARG A 163 -7.87 -11.14 -28.11
N ARG A 164 -7.25 -11.98 -28.94
CA ARG A 164 -6.31 -13.05 -28.58
C ARG A 164 -5.19 -13.10 -29.61
N VAL A 165 -3.95 -13.33 -29.16
CA VAL A 165 -2.73 -13.25 -30.00
C VAL A 165 -2.81 -14.10 -31.29
N ARG A 166 -3.43 -15.29 -31.22
CA ARG A 166 -3.57 -16.21 -32.36
C ARG A 166 -4.93 -16.14 -33.09
N ALA A 167 -5.78 -15.19 -32.73
CA ALA A 167 -7.12 -15.07 -33.32
C ALA A 167 -7.44 -13.64 -33.76
N VAL A 168 -6.43 -12.77 -33.83
CA VAL A 168 -6.54 -11.42 -34.38
C VAL A 168 -5.82 -11.35 -35.71
N PHE A 169 -6.46 -10.73 -36.69
CA PHE A 169 -6.00 -10.67 -38.08
C PHE A 169 -6.07 -9.24 -38.59
N PHE A 170 -5.00 -8.77 -39.21
CA PHE A 170 -4.87 -7.41 -39.76
C PHE A 170 -4.82 -7.48 -41.27
N LYS A 171 -5.67 -6.71 -41.96
CA LYS A 171 -5.71 -6.74 -43.42
C LYS A 171 -4.36 -6.32 -44.01
N ALA A 172 -3.80 -7.18 -44.85
CA ALA A 172 -2.43 -7.02 -45.33
C ALA A 172 -2.26 -5.74 -46.16
N SER A 173 -3.29 -5.35 -46.93
CA SER A 173 -3.28 -4.13 -47.74
C SER A 173 -3.13 -2.87 -46.89
N ASP A 174 -3.85 -2.82 -45.78
CA ASP A 174 -3.89 -1.64 -44.90
C ASP A 174 -2.58 -1.53 -44.11
N VAL A 175 -2.04 -2.67 -43.68
CA VAL A 175 -0.70 -2.74 -43.06
C VAL A 175 0.39 -2.29 -44.05
N SER A 176 0.35 -2.72 -45.32
CA SER A 176 1.29 -2.20 -46.33
C SER A 176 1.11 -0.73 -46.64
N ALA A 177 -0.12 -0.22 -46.64
CA ALA A 177 -0.38 1.20 -46.83
C ALA A 177 0.22 2.03 -45.68
N LEU A 178 0.08 1.57 -44.44
CA LEU A 178 0.72 2.21 -43.28
C LEU A 178 2.25 2.21 -43.39
N ILE A 179 2.83 1.05 -43.70
CA ILE A 179 4.27 0.85 -43.63
C ILE A 179 4.99 1.45 -44.84
N ASP A 180 4.57 1.08 -46.05
CA ASP A 180 5.26 1.36 -47.31
C ASP A 180 4.56 2.43 -48.17
N GLY A 181 3.32 2.80 -47.85
CA GLY A 181 2.50 3.71 -48.68
C GLY A 181 1.92 3.05 -49.94
N ASP A 182 2.21 1.77 -50.19
CA ASP A 182 1.70 0.99 -51.32
C ASP A 182 0.85 -0.19 -50.80
N PRO A 183 -0.48 -0.17 -50.95
CA PRO A 183 -1.37 -1.25 -50.50
C PRO A 183 -1.11 -2.63 -51.13
N GLU A 184 -0.39 -2.72 -52.25
CA GLU A 184 -0.07 -4.01 -52.89
C GLU A 184 1.28 -4.59 -52.46
N SER A 185 2.11 -3.82 -51.75
CA SER A 185 3.48 -4.21 -51.45
C SER A 185 3.54 -5.49 -50.61
N MET A 186 2.66 -5.60 -49.60
CA MET A 186 2.64 -6.80 -48.75
C MET A 186 2.06 -7.99 -49.49
N ARG A 187 1.05 -7.81 -50.33
CA ARG A 187 0.51 -8.91 -51.14
C ARG A 187 1.60 -9.53 -52.02
N LYS A 188 2.41 -8.71 -52.68
CA LYS A 188 3.56 -9.17 -53.48
C LYS A 188 4.58 -9.91 -52.61
N LYS A 189 4.93 -9.37 -51.42
CA LYS A 189 5.88 -10.00 -50.49
C LYS A 189 5.37 -11.34 -49.92
N LEU A 190 4.09 -11.44 -49.57
CA LEU A 190 3.50 -12.65 -48.99
C LEU A 190 3.38 -13.78 -50.01
N LEU A 191 3.07 -13.46 -51.26
CA LEU A 191 2.85 -14.45 -52.33
C LEU A 191 4.11 -14.75 -53.15
N HIS A 192 5.22 -14.06 -52.93
CA HIS A 192 6.46 -14.29 -53.67
C HIS A 192 7.01 -15.72 -53.39
N PRO A 193 7.44 -16.49 -54.40
CA PRO A 193 7.94 -17.86 -54.19
C PRO A 193 9.16 -17.96 -53.27
N ALA A 194 10.01 -16.93 -53.28
CA ALA A 194 11.17 -16.83 -52.39
C ALA A 194 10.85 -16.14 -51.06
N SER A 195 9.58 -15.89 -50.76
CA SER A 195 9.18 -15.29 -49.50
C SER A 195 9.51 -16.22 -48.34
N SER A 196 9.92 -15.62 -47.24
CA SER A 196 10.13 -16.34 -45.99
C SER A 196 8.90 -16.29 -45.08
N TYR A 197 7.80 -15.67 -45.54
CA TYR A 197 6.51 -15.65 -44.86
C TYR A 197 5.80 -16.99 -45.05
N VAL A 198 5.25 -17.54 -43.97
CA VAL A 198 4.57 -18.83 -43.94
C VAL A 198 3.07 -18.61 -43.81
N ARG A 199 2.30 -19.29 -44.66
CA ARG A 199 0.83 -19.26 -44.62
C ARG A 199 0.33 -20.21 -43.53
N GLY A 200 -0.55 -19.71 -42.66
CA GLY A 200 -1.19 -20.49 -41.58
C GLY A 200 -1.75 -19.59 -40.47
N ALA A 201 -2.81 -20.05 -39.81
CA ALA A 201 -3.44 -19.29 -38.71
C ALA A 201 -2.53 -19.11 -37.48
N GLU A 202 -1.56 -19.99 -37.30
CA GLU A 202 -0.54 -19.89 -36.24
C GLU A 202 0.82 -19.38 -36.76
N GLU A 203 0.90 -19.06 -38.06
CA GLU A 203 2.12 -18.66 -38.75
C GLU A 203 2.10 -17.14 -39.02
N ASP A 204 2.54 -16.69 -40.20
CA ASP A 204 2.62 -15.25 -40.50
C ASP A 204 1.32 -14.68 -41.11
N PHE A 205 0.64 -15.41 -42.00
CA PHE A 205 -0.52 -14.86 -42.71
C PHE A 205 -1.56 -15.91 -43.10
N VAL A 206 -2.79 -15.44 -43.32
CA VAL A 206 -3.95 -16.23 -43.73
C VAL A 206 -4.68 -15.56 -44.89
N THR A 207 -5.54 -16.33 -45.56
CA THR A 207 -6.44 -15.84 -46.59
C THR A 207 -7.88 -16.16 -46.19
N PHE A 208 -8.76 -15.17 -46.25
CA PHE A 208 -10.18 -15.36 -45.97
C PHE A 208 -11.03 -14.97 -47.17
N ARG A 209 -12.21 -15.60 -47.31
CA ARG A 209 -13.25 -15.14 -48.24
C ARG A 209 -14.06 -14.01 -47.62
N LYS A 210 -14.48 -13.05 -48.45
CA LYS A 210 -15.34 -11.94 -47.99
C LYS A 210 -16.74 -12.43 -47.58
N SER A 211 -17.29 -13.39 -48.30
CA SER A 211 -18.60 -14.00 -48.04
C SER A 211 -18.67 -15.39 -48.66
N GLU A 212 -19.69 -16.17 -48.33
CA GLU A 212 -19.95 -17.49 -48.95
C GLU A 212 -20.09 -17.38 -50.49
N ASP A 213 -20.72 -16.30 -50.97
CA ASP A 213 -20.96 -16.06 -52.39
C ASP A 213 -19.77 -15.43 -53.15
N ASN A 214 -18.73 -14.98 -52.44
CA ASN A 214 -17.62 -14.25 -53.03
C ASN A 214 -16.33 -15.06 -53.00
N MET A 215 -15.91 -15.54 -54.17
CA MET A 215 -14.68 -16.31 -54.36
C MET A 215 -13.39 -15.48 -54.20
N SER A 216 -13.48 -14.14 -54.13
CA SER A 216 -12.31 -13.29 -53.87
C SER A 216 -11.78 -13.50 -52.45
N ARG A 217 -10.47 -13.75 -52.36
CA ARG A 217 -9.77 -13.97 -51.09
C ARG A 217 -8.92 -12.75 -50.74
N ASP A 218 -9.11 -12.24 -49.54
CA ASP A 218 -8.29 -11.18 -48.97
C ASP A 218 -7.19 -11.78 -48.09
N LEU A 219 -6.02 -11.15 -48.10
CA LEU A 219 -4.87 -11.53 -47.27
C LEU A 219 -4.92 -10.78 -45.94
N PHE A 220 -4.73 -11.52 -44.85
CA PHE A 220 -4.59 -10.96 -43.52
C PHE A 220 -3.32 -11.46 -42.86
N LEU A 221 -2.62 -10.59 -42.16
CA LEU A 221 -1.49 -10.92 -41.30
C LEU A 221 -2.01 -11.39 -39.94
N THR A 222 -1.40 -12.44 -39.39
CA THR A 222 -1.54 -12.74 -37.96
C THR A 222 -0.81 -11.66 -37.16
N TYR A 223 -0.98 -11.66 -35.84
CA TYR A 223 -0.19 -10.76 -34.99
C TYR A 223 1.33 -10.97 -35.17
N MET A 224 1.77 -12.21 -35.36
CA MET A 224 3.19 -12.54 -35.62
C MET A 224 3.65 -12.03 -36.98
N GLY A 225 2.85 -12.23 -38.04
CA GLY A 225 3.19 -11.71 -39.36
C GLY A 225 3.19 -10.19 -39.43
N ALA A 226 2.28 -9.52 -38.69
CA ALA A 226 2.28 -8.07 -38.55
C ALA A 226 3.56 -7.59 -37.85
N MET A 227 3.93 -8.18 -36.70
CA MET A 227 5.19 -7.89 -35.99
C MET A 227 6.40 -8.04 -36.92
N ARG A 228 6.43 -9.09 -37.74
CA ARG A 228 7.49 -9.32 -38.73
C ARG A 228 7.49 -8.29 -39.84
N ALA A 229 6.33 -7.90 -40.36
CA ALA A 229 6.19 -6.88 -41.39
C ALA A 229 6.73 -5.53 -40.90
N PHE A 230 6.38 -5.14 -39.67
CA PHE A 230 6.93 -3.94 -39.05
C PHE A 230 8.45 -4.06 -38.87
N ALA A 231 8.95 -5.17 -38.29
CA ALA A 231 10.36 -5.37 -37.99
C ALA A 231 11.28 -5.43 -39.22
N THR A 232 10.76 -5.90 -40.36
CA THR A 232 11.52 -6.03 -41.61
C THR A 232 11.40 -4.80 -42.51
N SER A 233 10.46 -3.91 -42.24
CA SER A 233 10.33 -2.66 -42.99
C SER A 233 11.42 -1.66 -42.61
N ARG A 234 11.91 -0.95 -43.62
CA ARG A 234 12.89 0.14 -43.48
C ARG A 234 12.23 1.51 -43.40
N MET A 235 10.90 1.57 -43.48
CA MET A 235 10.15 2.81 -43.58
C MET A 235 9.97 3.47 -42.20
N PRO A 236 9.99 4.81 -42.11
CA PRO A 236 9.84 5.51 -40.83
C PRO A 236 8.55 5.14 -40.07
N ASN A 237 7.47 4.87 -40.79
CA ASN A 237 6.16 4.56 -40.22
C ASN A 237 6.12 3.23 -39.43
N SER A 238 7.06 2.30 -39.64
CA SER A 238 7.09 1.06 -38.85
C SER A 238 7.77 1.23 -37.49
N ARG A 239 8.62 2.27 -37.34
CA ARG A 239 9.44 2.48 -36.13
C ARG A 239 8.61 2.76 -34.87
N PRO A 240 7.58 3.64 -34.87
CA PRO A 240 6.84 3.97 -33.66
C PRO A 240 6.24 2.74 -32.96
N PHE A 241 5.66 1.82 -33.76
CA PHE A 241 5.09 0.58 -33.23
C PHE A 241 6.17 -0.36 -32.69
N LEU A 242 7.28 -0.53 -33.40
CA LEU A 242 8.40 -1.36 -32.93
C LEU A 242 9.04 -0.79 -31.67
N GLU A 243 9.27 0.52 -31.60
CA GLU A 243 9.82 1.18 -30.42
C GLU A 243 8.89 1.04 -29.22
N TYR A 244 7.57 1.15 -29.43
CA TYR A 244 6.58 0.84 -28.41
C TYR A 244 6.72 -0.60 -27.92
N ALA A 245 6.70 -1.58 -28.82
CA ALA A 245 6.77 -3.00 -28.48
C ALA A 245 8.09 -3.37 -27.77
N VAL A 246 9.22 -2.89 -28.31
CA VAL A 246 10.56 -3.09 -27.74
C VAL A 246 10.65 -2.47 -26.35
N ARG A 247 10.15 -1.24 -26.16
CA ARG A 247 10.14 -0.59 -24.84
C ARG A 247 9.32 -1.40 -23.83
N VAL A 248 8.13 -1.85 -24.19
CA VAL A 248 7.30 -2.69 -23.30
C VAL A 248 8.06 -3.95 -22.87
N VAL A 249 8.61 -4.69 -23.83
CA VAL A 249 9.36 -5.94 -23.54
C VAL A 249 10.62 -5.66 -22.71
N GLN A 250 11.39 -4.63 -23.09
CA GLN A 250 12.63 -4.24 -22.41
C GLN A 250 12.37 -3.79 -20.97
N THR A 251 11.34 -2.98 -20.71
CA THR A 251 10.98 -2.55 -19.35
C THR A 251 10.54 -3.73 -18.49
N VAL A 252 9.73 -4.66 -19.03
CA VAL A 252 9.31 -5.86 -18.28
C VAL A 252 10.53 -6.74 -17.95
N GLN A 253 11.39 -7.01 -18.92
CA GLN A 253 12.51 -7.94 -18.76
C GLN A 253 13.67 -7.34 -17.95
N MET A 254 14.04 -6.09 -18.21
CA MET A 254 15.29 -5.47 -17.77
C MET A 254 15.12 -4.09 -17.11
N GLY A 255 13.90 -3.55 -17.04
CA GLY A 255 13.63 -2.28 -16.37
C GLY A 255 13.85 -2.36 -14.86
N ASN A 256 14.12 -1.22 -14.23
CA ASN A 256 14.08 -1.11 -12.77
C ASN A 256 12.61 -1.15 -12.29
N ASP A 257 12.41 -1.31 -10.98
CA ASP A 257 11.07 -1.48 -10.41
C ASP A 257 10.18 -0.25 -10.60
N ASN A 258 10.74 0.96 -10.60
CA ASN A 258 9.97 2.18 -10.87
C ASN A 258 9.43 2.21 -12.32
N ASP A 259 10.26 1.84 -13.29
CA ASP A 259 9.87 1.79 -14.70
C ASP A 259 8.84 0.69 -14.95
N ARG A 260 8.98 -0.46 -14.28
CA ARG A 260 7.99 -1.56 -14.34
C ARG A 260 6.65 -1.14 -13.75
N VAL A 261 6.64 -0.47 -12.60
CA VAL A 261 5.42 0.05 -11.98
C VAL A 261 4.76 1.11 -12.86
N ALA A 262 5.55 2.03 -13.43
CA ALA A 262 5.03 3.04 -14.35
C ALA A 262 4.44 2.41 -15.62
N LEU A 263 5.12 1.42 -16.21
CA LEU A 263 4.60 0.67 -17.35
C LEU A 263 3.34 -0.11 -16.98
N ALA A 264 3.30 -0.79 -15.83
CA ALA A 264 2.13 -1.50 -15.35
C ALA A 264 0.93 -0.56 -15.16
N ALA A 265 1.15 0.62 -14.58
CA ALA A 265 0.11 1.64 -14.42
C ALA A 265 -0.40 2.16 -15.78
N ASN A 266 0.50 2.38 -16.74
CA ASN A 266 0.17 2.81 -18.09
C ASN A 266 -0.59 1.73 -18.88
N LEU A 267 -0.17 0.46 -18.79
CA LEU A 267 -0.80 -0.68 -19.45
C LEU A 267 -2.16 -1.03 -18.82
N ALA A 268 -2.24 -0.97 -17.49
CA ALA A 268 -3.49 -1.14 -16.75
C ALA A 268 -4.43 0.05 -16.93
N LYS A 269 -3.93 1.17 -17.49
CA LYS A 269 -4.61 2.47 -17.56
C LYS A 269 -5.31 2.83 -16.25
N ALA A 270 -4.66 2.50 -15.13
CA ALA A 270 -5.22 2.38 -13.77
C ALA A 270 -6.71 2.78 -13.69
N ASP A 271 -7.56 1.93 -14.24
CA ASP A 271 -8.99 2.15 -14.15
C ASP A 271 -9.35 2.08 -12.66
N LEU A 272 -10.47 2.68 -12.29
CA LEU A 272 -10.86 2.75 -10.89
C LEU A 272 -11.00 1.35 -10.25
N ARG A 273 -11.23 0.31 -11.07
CA ARG A 273 -11.24 -1.11 -10.66
C ARG A 273 -9.86 -1.62 -10.27
N THR A 274 -8.82 -1.32 -11.03
CA THR A 274 -7.44 -1.70 -10.71
C THR A 274 -7.02 -1.07 -9.38
N ALA A 275 -7.34 0.22 -9.16
CA ALA A 275 -7.07 0.88 -7.88
C ALA A 275 -7.85 0.23 -6.72
N GLN A 276 -9.12 -0.13 -6.94
CA GLN A 276 -9.92 -0.87 -5.97
C GLN A 276 -9.27 -2.21 -5.59
N TYR A 277 -8.81 -3.00 -6.56
CA TYR A 277 -8.14 -4.28 -6.31
C TYR A 277 -6.85 -4.09 -5.51
N VAL A 278 -5.99 -3.17 -5.91
CA VAL A 278 -4.73 -2.88 -5.20
C VAL A 278 -5.00 -2.49 -3.74
N PHE A 279 -6.01 -1.64 -3.49
CA PHE A 279 -6.35 -1.21 -2.13
C PHE A 279 -6.99 -2.30 -1.27
N LYS A 280 -7.67 -3.28 -1.88
CA LYS A 280 -8.20 -4.45 -1.15
C LYS A 280 -7.09 -5.37 -0.64
N GLU A 281 -6.00 -5.49 -1.40
CA GLU A 281 -4.84 -6.32 -1.02
C GLU A 281 -3.95 -5.66 0.04
N CYS A 282 -4.09 -4.35 0.27
CA CYS A 282 -3.38 -3.66 1.35
C CYS A 282 -4.03 -3.94 2.70
N ILE A 283 -3.23 -4.38 3.68
CA ILE A 283 -3.66 -4.60 5.07
C ILE A 283 -2.78 -3.77 6.01
N PRO A 284 -3.34 -2.77 6.72
CA PRO A 284 -4.72 -2.28 6.62
C PRO A 284 -4.99 -1.57 5.28
N PRO A 285 -6.27 -1.47 4.85
CA PRO A 285 -6.63 -0.71 3.65
C PRO A 285 -6.14 0.74 3.75
N PRO A 286 -5.67 1.34 2.66
CA PRO A 286 -5.03 2.64 2.73
C PRO A 286 -6.08 3.72 2.96
N ALA A 287 -5.88 4.50 4.02
CA ALA A 287 -6.56 5.76 4.27
C ALA A 287 -5.85 6.90 3.53
N GLY A 288 -6.59 7.93 3.12
CA GLY A 288 -5.98 9.09 2.48
C GLY A 288 -6.93 10.04 1.77
N VAL A 289 -6.32 11.02 1.12
CA VAL A 289 -6.98 11.98 0.23
C VAL A 289 -6.73 11.52 -1.20
N TYR A 290 -7.77 11.39 -2.01
CA TYR A 290 -7.69 10.83 -3.36
C TYR A 290 -8.14 11.85 -4.43
N LEU A 291 -7.78 11.55 -5.67
CA LEU A 291 -8.25 12.22 -6.87
C LEU A 291 -8.61 11.16 -7.91
N ILE A 292 -9.85 11.22 -8.41
CA ILE A 292 -10.30 10.40 -9.52
C ILE A 292 -10.78 11.30 -10.65
N SER A 293 -10.51 10.92 -11.89
CA SER A 293 -11.19 11.47 -13.05
C SER A 293 -12.42 10.64 -13.31
N ILE A 294 -13.55 11.30 -13.59
CA ILE A 294 -14.80 10.64 -13.97
C ILE A 294 -14.85 10.48 -15.50
N GLY A 295 -14.29 11.44 -16.24
CA GLY A 295 -14.27 11.48 -17.70
C GLY A 295 -14.19 12.90 -18.24
N THR A 296 -14.40 13.07 -19.55
CA THR A 296 -14.31 14.38 -20.21
C THR A 296 -15.62 15.15 -20.10
N PHE A 297 -15.53 16.49 -20.21
CA PHE A 297 -16.70 17.36 -20.22
C PHE A 297 -17.65 17.03 -21.36
N LYS A 298 -17.12 16.78 -22.56
CA LYS A 298 -17.91 16.36 -23.73
C LYS A 298 -18.83 15.18 -23.42
N ASP A 299 -18.29 14.16 -22.75
CA ASP A 299 -19.00 12.91 -22.48
C ASP A 299 -19.97 13.02 -21.30
N LEU A 300 -19.70 13.93 -20.35
CA LEU A 300 -20.36 13.94 -19.04
C LEU A 300 -21.25 15.14 -18.77
N HIS A 301 -21.09 16.28 -19.45
CA HIS A 301 -21.82 17.51 -19.11
C HIS A 301 -23.35 17.30 -19.10
N ARG A 302 -23.90 16.53 -20.07
CA ARG A 302 -25.34 16.20 -20.10
C ARG A 302 -25.74 15.28 -18.96
N SER A 303 -24.96 14.21 -18.74
CA SER A 303 -25.21 13.22 -17.68
C SER A 303 -25.13 13.85 -16.28
N LEU A 304 -24.30 14.89 -16.13
CA LEU A 304 -24.09 15.64 -14.89
C LEU A 304 -24.88 16.96 -14.83
N GLY A 305 -25.75 17.25 -15.81
CA GLY A 305 -26.60 18.45 -15.82
C GLY A 305 -25.80 19.76 -15.75
N LEU A 306 -24.57 19.80 -16.25
CA LEU A 306 -23.69 20.95 -16.16
C LEU A 306 -24.04 21.96 -17.25
N THR A 307 -24.34 23.20 -16.83
CA THR A 307 -24.67 24.32 -17.72
C THR A 307 -23.48 25.27 -17.97
N ILE A 308 -22.32 24.96 -17.38
CA ILE A 308 -21.11 25.77 -17.51
C ILE A 308 -20.50 25.66 -18.91
N GLN A 309 -19.80 26.71 -19.36
CA GLN A 309 -18.94 26.62 -20.54
C GLN A 309 -17.56 26.09 -20.16
N ALA A 310 -17.18 24.97 -20.76
CA ALA A 310 -15.86 24.37 -20.66
C ALA A 310 -15.49 23.73 -21.99
N ARG A 311 -14.21 23.40 -22.16
CA ARG A 311 -13.75 22.75 -23.39
C ARG A 311 -14.10 21.27 -23.34
N ASP A 312 -14.39 20.69 -24.49
CA ASP A 312 -14.75 19.28 -24.64
C ASP A 312 -13.74 18.32 -24.01
N ASP A 313 -12.45 18.68 -24.05
CA ASP A 313 -11.33 17.90 -23.53
C ASP A 313 -11.01 18.19 -22.05
N ASP A 314 -11.71 19.12 -21.41
CA ASP A 314 -11.56 19.38 -19.97
C ASP A 314 -12.08 18.17 -19.19
N GLU A 315 -11.40 17.86 -18.09
CA GLU A 315 -11.59 16.63 -17.34
C GLU A 315 -12.38 16.91 -16.07
N ILE A 316 -13.47 16.17 -15.86
CA ILE A 316 -14.28 16.25 -14.65
C ILE A 316 -13.70 15.31 -13.62
N VAL A 317 -13.34 15.84 -12.47
CA VAL A 317 -12.69 15.10 -11.40
C VAL A 317 -13.50 15.14 -10.11
N LYS A 318 -13.29 14.11 -9.29
CA LYS A 318 -13.78 14.02 -7.92
C LYS A 318 -12.58 13.86 -6.99
N PHE A 319 -12.46 14.75 -6.03
CA PHE A 319 -11.50 14.61 -4.92
C PHE A 319 -12.23 14.23 -3.63
N GLY A 320 -11.50 13.89 -2.58
CA GLY A 320 -12.08 13.70 -1.26
C GLY A 320 -11.19 12.85 -0.36
N ARG A 321 -11.62 12.61 0.87
CA ARG A 321 -10.92 11.74 1.82
C ARG A 321 -11.67 10.45 2.14
N SER A 322 -10.92 9.44 2.56
CA SER A 322 -11.48 8.20 3.09
C SER A 322 -10.51 7.51 4.03
N ASP A 323 -11.08 6.92 5.09
CA ASP A 323 -10.34 6.03 5.99
C ASP A 323 -10.15 4.62 5.38
N ASN A 324 -10.85 4.34 4.28
CA ASN A 324 -10.74 3.10 3.52
C ASN A 324 -10.97 3.37 2.03
N CYS A 325 -9.87 3.66 1.31
CA CYS A 325 -9.93 3.96 -0.11
C CYS A 325 -10.50 2.78 -0.93
N ALA A 326 -10.35 1.52 -0.52
CA ALA A 326 -10.90 0.38 -1.25
C ALA A 326 -12.44 0.42 -1.29
N VAL A 327 -13.08 0.65 -0.14
CA VAL A 327 -14.53 0.81 -0.04
C VAL A 327 -14.97 2.04 -0.83
N ARG A 328 -14.24 3.15 -0.71
CA ARG A 328 -14.59 4.39 -1.41
C ARG A 328 -14.49 4.27 -2.93
N MET A 329 -13.47 3.59 -3.47
CA MET A 329 -13.37 3.35 -4.92
C MET A 329 -14.53 2.48 -5.41
N SER A 330 -14.99 1.53 -4.59
CA SER A 330 -16.17 0.69 -4.90
C SER A 330 -17.46 1.52 -4.99
N GLN A 331 -17.63 2.47 -4.08
CA GLN A 331 -18.76 3.40 -4.08
C GLN A 331 -18.70 4.28 -5.34
N HIS A 332 -17.55 4.88 -5.65
CA HIS A 332 -17.39 5.71 -6.84
C HIS A 332 -17.59 4.95 -8.15
N LEU A 333 -17.20 3.67 -8.22
CA LEU A 333 -17.53 2.80 -9.35
C LEU A 333 -19.04 2.61 -9.51
N THR A 334 -19.78 2.57 -8.41
CA THR A 334 -21.25 2.44 -8.43
C THR A 334 -21.88 3.77 -8.82
N ASP A 335 -21.44 4.87 -8.21
CA ASP A 335 -22.01 6.20 -8.38
C ASP A 335 -21.75 6.77 -9.79
N TYR A 336 -20.50 6.68 -10.26
CA TYR A 336 -20.09 7.27 -11.53
C TYR A 336 -19.97 6.27 -12.65
N GLY A 337 -19.69 5.00 -12.38
CA GLY A 337 -19.56 3.98 -13.42
C GLY A 337 -20.88 3.67 -14.15
N ALA A 338 -22.02 4.02 -13.55
CA ALA A 338 -23.32 3.91 -14.19
C ALA A 338 -23.66 5.09 -15.13
N LEU A 339 -22.89 6.18 -15.10
CA LEU A 339 -23.13 7.35 -15.94
C LEU A 339 -22.72 7.08 -17.38
N ARG A 340 -23.61 7.43 -18.32
CA ARG A 340 -23.31 7.33 -19.76
C ARG A 340 -22.13 8.24 -20.10
N GLY A 341 -21.09 7.66 -20.69
CA GLY A 341 -19.86 8.37 -21.07
C GLY A 341 -18.79 8.42 -19.98
N ALA A 342 -19.08 7.98 -18.75
CA ALA A 342 -18.07 7.95 -17.70
C ALA A 342 -17.00 6.88 -17.94
N ARG A 343 -15.75 7.27 -17.70
CA ARG A 343 -14.60 6.38 -17.63
C ARG A 343 -13.80 6.70 -16.36
N PRO A 344 -14.27 6.26 -15.19
CA PRO A 344 -13.62 6.58 -13.93
C PRO A 344 -12.20 6.03 -13.90
N THR A 345 -11.22 6.92 -13.73
CA THR A 345 -9.80 6.58 -13.65
C THR A 345 -9.19 7.15 -12.38
N PHE A 346 -8.29 6.40 -11.78
CA PHE A 346 -7.60 6.84 -10.59
C PHE A 346 -6.40 7.72 -10.96
N LEU A 347 -6.36 8.96 -10.45
CA LEU A 347 -5.32 9.93 -10.83
C LEU A 347 -4.21 10.04 -9.80
N ALA A 348 -4.55 10.13 -8.52
CA ALA A 348 -3.60 10.31 -7.44
C ALA A 348 -4.19 9.94 -6.07
N GLN A 349 -3.32 9.63 -5.12
CA GLN A 349 -3.65 9.56 -3.69
C GLN A 349 -2.50 10.11 -2.87
N ILE A 350 -2.89 10.69 -1.74
CA ILE A 350 -2.03 11.05 -0.64
C ILE A 350 -2.33 10.06 0.48
N ALA A 351 -1.36 9.21 0.81
CA ALA A 351 -1.42 8.40 2.02
C ALA A 351 -1.19 9.34 3.21
N VAL A 352 -2.27 9.65 3.94
CA VAL A 352 -2.24 10.62 5.05
C VAL A 352 -2.72 9.91 6.31
N ASN A 353 -2.12 10.26 7.44
CA ASN A 353 -2.63 9.87 8.74
C ASN A 353 -4.09 10.36 8.89
N PRO A 354 -5.06 9.52 9.31
CA PRO A 354 -6.46 9.91 9.48
C PRO A 354 -6.66 11.26 10.21
N PHE A 355 -5.85 11.57 11.22
CA PHE A 355 -5.93 12.84 11.98
C PHE A 355 -5.63 14.10 11.14
N LYS A 356 -4.85 13.98 10.06
CA LYS A 356 -4.51 15.10 9.16
C LYS A 356 -5.26 15.06 7.83
N SER A 357 -6.07 14.03 7.59
CA SER A 357 -6.80 13.83 6.34
C SER A 357 -7.74 15.00 6.03
N ALA A 358 -8.47 15.51 7.02
CA ALA A 358 -9.38 16.65 6.85
C ALA A 358 -8.65 17.95 6.47
N ARG A 359 -7.52 18.25 7.11
CA ARG A 359 -6.69 19.42 6.75
C ARG A 359 -6.09 19.29 5.36
N CYS A 360 -5.66 18.08 4.99
CA CYS A 360 -5.12 17.81 3.66
C CYS A 360 -6.19 17.96 2.57
N GLU A 361 -7.39 17.42 2.80
CA GLU A 361 -8.56 17.59 1.92
C GLU A 361 -8.95 19.06 1.76
N GLU A 362 -8.95 19.85 2.84
CA GLU A 362 -9.23 21.28 2.80
C GLU A 362 -8.22 22.04 1.91
N LEU A 363 -6.93 21.67 1.94
CA LEU A 363 -5.93 22.26 1.05
C LEU A 363 -6.15 21.89 -0.42
N VAL A 364 -6.57 20.64 -0.69
CA VAL A 364 -6.98 20.22 -2.04
C VAL A 364 -8.21 21.01 -2.50
N LYS A 365 -9.22 21.17 -1.64
CA LYS A 365 -10.43 21.96 -1.93
C LYS A 365 -10.06 23.41 -2.27
N ARG A 366 -9.18 24.03 -1.48
CA ARG A 366 -8.66 25.38 -1.74
C ARG A 366 -7.89 25.48 -3.06
N PHE A 367 -7.09 24.49 -3.41
CA PHE A 367 -6.38 24.45 -4.68
C PHE A 367 -7.35 24.51 -5.86
N PHE A 368 -8.43 23.73 -5.84
CA PHE A 368 -9.45 23.77 -6.89
C PHE A 368 -10.29 25.05 -6.87
N ALA A 369 -10.65 25.54 -5.69
CA ALA A 369 -11.40 26.79 -5.52
C ALA A 369 -10.63 28.02 -6.04
N GLN A 370 -9.34 28.16 -5.69
CA GLN A 370 -8.50 29.28 -6.15
C GLN A 370 -8.31 29.31 -7.67
N LYS A 371 -8.45 28.16 -8.33
CA LYS A 371 -8.38 28.06 -9.79
C LYS A 371 -9.72 28.29 -10.48
N GLY A 372 -10.80 28.56 -9.72
CA GLY A 372 -12.16 28.76 -10.24
C GLY A 372 -12.75 27.48 -10.84
N ARG A 373 -12.42 26.31 -10.28
CA ARG A 373 -12.68 25.00 -10.90
C ARG A 373 -13.73 24.17 -10.22
N MET A 374 -14.26 24.62 -9.10
CA MET A 374 -15.32 23.93 -8.37
C MET A 374 -16.57 23.88 -9.23
N LEU A 375 -17.16 22.69 -9.37
CA LEU A 375 -18.42 22.51 -10.08
C LEU A 375 -19.57 22.63 -9.10
N ASP A 376 -20.49 23.54 -9.36
CA ASP A 376 -21.76 23.57 -8.66
C ASP A 376 -22.71 22.54 -9.31
N THR A 377 -23.15 21.57 -8.52
CA THR A 377 -24.09 20.52 -8.95
C THR A 377 -25.41 20.57 -8.17
N SER A 378 -25.61 21.63 -7.38
CA SER A 378 -26.78 21.82 -6.50
C SER A 378 -28.13 21.78 -7.23
N GLY A 379 -28.16 22.03 -8.55
CA GLY A 379 -29.37 22.01 -9.38
C GLY A 379 -29.69 20.71 -10.12
N ASN A 380 -28.90 19.63 -10.01
CA ASN A 380 -29.01 18.48 -10.92
C ASN A 380 -29.95 17.37 -10.42
N GLU A 381 -31.09 17.16 -11.09
CA GLU A 381 -32.12 16.13 -10.80
C GLU A 381 -31.73 14.68 -11.17
N LEU A 382 -30.64 14.48 -11.93
CA LEU A 382 -30.22 13.15 -12.42
C LEU A 382 -29.35 12.35 -11.44
N LEU A 383 -28.87 12.97 -10.36
CA LEU A 383 -28.27 12.24 -9.23
C LEU A 383 -29.42 11.65 -8.40
N LYS A 384 -29.91 10.48 -8.82
CA LYS A 384 -31.15 9.79 -8.36
C LYS A 384 -31.27 9.46 -6.86
N ASN A 385 -30.36 9.94 -6.00
CA ASN A 385 -30.44 9.78 -4.55
C ASN A 385 -30.19 11.13 -3.88
N ASP A 386 -31.20 11.65 -3.17
CA ASP A 386 -31.09 12.90 -2.40
C ASP A 386 -29.98 12.83 -1.33
N GLU A 387 -29.58 11.64 -0.88
CA GLU A 387 -28.41 11.47 0.00
C GLU A 387 -27.05 11.60 -0.71
N ILE A 388 -26.97 11.40 -2.03
CA ILE A 388 -25.74 11.61 -2.82
C ILE A 388 -25.60 13.11 -3.15
N ARG A 389 -26.72 13.79 -3.42
CA ARG A 389 -26.74 15.25 -3.59
C ARG A 389 -26.17 15.99 -2.38
N GLN A 390 -26.55 15.63 -1.15
CA GLN A 390 -26.00 16.28 0.05
C GLN A 390 -24.52 15.96 0.34
N ARG A 391 -23.97 14.85 -0.20
CA ARG A 391 -22.63 14.36 0.13
C ARG A 391 -21.55 14.70 -0.90
N HIS A 392 -21.88 15.11 -2.13
CA HIS A 392 -20.92 15.06 -3.25
C HIS A 392 -20.69 16.38 -4.03
N CYS A 393 -21.50 17.43 -3.81
CA CYS A 393 -21.41 18.68 -4.59
C CYS A 393 -20.12 19.49 -4.33
N ASP A 394 -19.59 19.41 -3.11
CA ASP A 394 -18.45 20.19 -2.64
C ASP A 394 -17.07 19.66 -3.07
N GLU A 395 -17.06 18.56 -3.80
CA GLU A 395 -15.86 17.75 -4.04
C GLU A 395 -15.64 17.44 -5.53
N LEU A 396 -16.45 18.06 -6.41
CA LEU A 396 -16.34 17.97 -7.86
C LEU A 396 -15.65 19.21 -8.43
N ALA A 397 -14.76 18.98 -9.39
CA ALA A 397 -14.07 20.06 -10.09
C ALA A 397 -13.87 19.74 -11.57
N ILE A 398 -13.65 20.78 -12.37
CA ILE A 398 -13.26 20.67 -13.78
C ILE A 398 -11.83 21.13 -13.99
N ILE A 399 -11.02 20.33 -14.68
CA ILE A 399 -9.60 20.59 -14.90
C ILE A 399 -9.31 20.57 -16.39
N PRO A 400 -8.78 21.67 -16.95
CA PRO A 400 -8.12 21.65 -18.25
C PRO A 400 -7.11 20.52 -18.38
N LYS A 401 -7.18 19.74 -19.46
CA LYS A 401 -6.25 18.62 -19.71
C LYS A 401 -4.78 19.00 -19.57
N ALA A 402 -4.42 20.20 -20.05
CA ALA A 402 -3.06 20.76 -19.94
C ALA A 402 -2.59 20.96 -18.48
N GLN A 403 -3.53 21.08 -17.54
CA GLN A 403 -3.27 21.34 -16.12
C GLN A 403 -3.51 20.13 -15.21
N LEU A 404 -3.87 18.98 -15.77
CA LEU A 404 -3.95 17.72 -15.03
C LEU A 404 -2.60 17.37 -14.38
N ARG A 405 -1.50 17.69 -15.07
CA ARG A 405 -0.15 17.56 -14.55
C ARG A 405 0.06 18.40 -13.28
N THR A 406 -0.37 19.65 -13.29
CA THR A 406 -0.28 20.55 -12.13
C THR A 406 -1.06 20.02 -10.93
N ALA A 407 -2.26 19.47 -11.15
CA ALA A 407 -3.04 18.85 -10.08
C ALA A 407 -2.32 17.63 -9.46
N LYS A 408 -1.72 16.77 -10.30
CA LYS A 408 -0.91 15.63 -9.83
C LYS A 408 0.34 16.07 -9.05
N GLU A 409 1.02 17.12 -9.52
CA GLU A 409 2.17 17.71 -8.84
C GLU A 409 1.78 18.30 -7.49
N GLU A 410 0.61 18.92 -7.38
CA GLU A 410 0.09 19.43 -6.11
C GLU A 410 -0.23 18.31 -5.12
N TYR A 411 -0.85 17.21 -5.57
CA TYR A 411 -1.05 16.02 -4.75
C TYR A 411 0.27 15.42 -4.26
N LYS A 412 1.30 15.41 -5.12
CA LYS A 412 2.65 14.96 -4.74
C LYS A 412 3.28 15.88 -3.71
N ARG A 413 3.15 17.20 -3.87
CA ARG A 413 3.63 18.22 -2.92
C ARG A 413 2.96 18.06 -1.56
N LEU A 414 1.62 18.02 -1.54
CA LEU A 414 0.86 17.78 -0.31
C LEU A 414 1.18 16.41 0.29
N GLY A 415 1.49 15.40 -0.53
CA GLY A 415 1.96 14.12 -0.01
C GLY A 415 3.33 14.14 0.64
N ALA A 416 4.22 15.07 0.27
CA ALA A 416 5.46 15.28 1.02
C ALA A 416 5.21 15.98 2.36
N ASP A 417 4.22 16.88 2.42
CA ASP A 417 3.87 17.64 3.63
C ASP A 417 3.08 16.78 4.64
N PHE A 418 2.18 15.93 4.14
CA PHE A 418 1.22 15.17 4.94
C PHE A 418 1.53 13.68 5.03
N GLY A 419 2.24 13.13 4.05
CA GLY A 419 2.60 11.71 3.97
C GLY A 419 3.99 11.39 4.54
N GLY A 420 4.17 10.13 4.95
CA GLY A 420 5.45 9.58 5.38
C GLY A 420 5.89 9.89 6.82
N ALA A 421 7.01 9.29 7.21
CA ALA A 421 7.59 9.37 8.56
C ALA A 421 7.86 10.82 9.03
N LYS A 422 8.14 11.75 8.12
CA LYS A 422 8.39 13.17 8.46
C LYS A 422 7.14 13.85 9.03
N SER A 423 5.95 13.51 8.53
CA SER A 423 4.67 13.99 9.07
C SER A 423 4.39 13.44 10.47
N LEU A 424 4.78 12.18 10.74
CA LEU A 424 4.71 11.56 12.06
C LEU A 424 5.70 12.19 13.04
N VAL A 425 6.95 12.47 12.61
CA VAL A 425 7.96 13.12 13.45
C VAL A 425 7.54 14.54 13.82
N LEU A 426 7.03 15.33 12.87
CA LEU A 426 6.50 16.67 13.15
C LEU A 426 5.28 16.62 14.09
N PHE A 427 4.41 15.62 13.93
CA PHE A 427 3.25 15.44 14.81
C PHE A 427 3.66 15.00 16.23
N LEU A 428 4.62 14.09 16.34
CA LEU A 428 5.22 13.69 17.62
C LEU A 428 5.87 14.90 18.30
N SER A 429 6.59 15.74 17.55
CA SER A 429 7.16 16.99 18.07
C SER A 429 6.08 17.93 18.60
N GLU A 430 4.96 18.08 17.89
CA GLU A 430 3.84 18.93 18.33
C GLU A 430 3.15 18.38 19.58
N ILE A 431 2.95 17.06 19.67
CA ILE A 431 2.44 16.39 20.88
C ILE A 431 3.39 16.61 22.05
N LEU A 432 4.70 16.42 21.85
CA LEU A 432 5.70 16.60 22.90
C LEU A 432 5.71 18.04 23.42
N THR A 433 5.52 19.02 22.54
CA THR A 433 5.46 20.44 22.93
C THR A 433 4.21 20.72 23.75
N LYS A 434 3.03 20.23 23.32
CA LYS A 434 1.78 20.37 24.08
C LYS A 434 1.83 19.64 25.43
N ASN A 435 2.48 18.49 25.50
CA ASN A 435 2.66 17.78 26.77
C ASN A 435 3.53 18.60 27.73
N ALA A 436 4.62 19.22 27.25
CA ALA A 436 5.45 20.10 28.07
C ALA A 436 4.68 21.35 28.55
N GLU A 437 3.82 21.94 27.71
CA GLU A 437 2.94 23.03 28.11
C GLU A 437 1.93 22.60 29.19
N LEU A 438 1.36 21.40 29.04
CA LEU A 438 0.42 20.84 29.99
C LEU A 438 1.08 20.53 31.34
N GLU A 439 2.29 19.95 31.33
CA GLU A 439 3.09 19.71 32.54
C GLU A 439 3.37 21.03 33.27
N LYS A 440 3.78 22.08 32.55
CA LYS A 440 3.99 23.41 33.13
C LYS A 440 2.69 24.01 33.71
N ALA A 441 1.56 23.81 33.04
CA ALA A 441 0.26 24.26 33.55
C ALA A 441 -0.14 23.49 34.82
N MET A 442 0.12 22.18 34.88
CA MET A 442 -0.11 21.36 36.07
C MET A 442 0.79 21.79 37.23
N GLU A 443 2.07 22.06 36.99
CA GLU A 443 2.99 22.58 38.02
C GLU A 443 2.51 23.93 38.58
N GLN A 444 2.04 24.82 37.71
CA GLN A 444 1.46 26.09 38.13
C GLN A 444 0.21 25.89 38.98
N GLN A 445 -0.69 24.98 38.60
CA GLN A 445 -1.86 24.65 39.41
C GLN A 445 -1.48 24.02 40.75
N MET A 446 -0.45 23.18 40.78
CA MET A 446 0.04 22.56 42.00
C MET A 446 0.62 23.60 42.98
N MET A 447 1.40 24.56 42.49
CA MET A 447 1.87 25.70 43.31
C MET A 447 0.72 26.55 43.85
N VAL A 448 -0.32 26.79 43.05
CA VAL A 448 -1.51 27.51 43.52
C VAL A 448 -2.23 26.70 44.61
N HIS A 449 -2.37 25.39 44.40
CA HIS A 449 -3.00 24.50 45.38
C HIS A 449 -2.22 24.45 46.69
N GLU A 450 -0.89 24.35 46.63
CA GLU A 450 0.00 24.34 47.79
C GLU A 450 -0.17 25.63 48.63
N ARG A 451 -0.18 26.81 47.98
CA ARG A 451 -0.45 28.08 48.66
C ARG A 451 -1.84 28.15 49.30
N VAL A 452 -2.85 27.57 48.65
CA VAL A 452 -4.21 27.51 49.22
C VAL A 452 -4.23 26.62 50.45
N VAL A 453 -3.52 25.48 50.41
CA VAL A 453 -3.40 24.58 51.56
C VAL A 453 -2.67 25.28 52.72
N GLU A 454 -1.55 25.95 52.45
CA GLU A 454 -0.82 26.76 53.45
C GLU A 454 -1.72 27.80 54.11
N HIS A 455 -2.45 28.57 53.31
CA HIS A 455 -3.37 29.58 53.82
C HIS A 455 -4.52 28.98 54.64
N LEU A 456 -5.07 27.83 54.22
CA LEU A 456 -6.10 27.12 54.98
C LEU A 456 -5.56 26.60 56.31
N THR A 457 -4.32 26.08 56.35
CA THR A 457 -3.67 25.67 57.60
C THR A 457 -3.46 26.87 58.55
N GLU A 458 -2.98 28.01 58.06
CA GLU A 458 -2.85 29.24 58.85
C GLU A 458 -4.20 29.71 59.41
N LEU A 459 -5.24 29.75 58.56
CA LEU A 459 -6.60 30.09 58.98
C LEU A 459 -7.13 29.13 60.04
N SER A 460 -6.86 27.83 59.92
CA SER A 460 -7.27 26.84 60.92
C SER A 460 -6.55 27.05 62.26
N ALA A 461 -5.26 27.39 62.24
CA ALA A 461 -4.48 27.66 63.44
C ALA A 461 -4.99 28.92 64.16
N LEU A 462 -5.26 29.99 63.42
CA LEU A 462 -5.86 31.22 63.96
C LEU A 462 -7.24 30.97 64.56
N LYS A 463 -8.09 30.18 63.89
CA LYS A 463 -9.41 29.79 64.43
C LYS A 463 -9.27 28.99 65.73
N LEU A 464 -8.33 28.04 65.77
CA LEU A 464 -8.09 27.24 66.97
C LEU A 464 -7.64 28.12 68.14
N GLN A 465 -6.70 29.05 67.90
CA GLN A 465 -6.23 30.00 68.89
C GLN A 465 -7.37 30.88 69.40
N SER A 466 -8.20 31.43 68.51
CA SER A 466 -9.37 32.24 68.90
C SER A 466 -10.37 31.47 69.77
N VAL A 467 -10.59 30.18 69.48
CA VAL A 467 -11.45 29.31 70.32
C VAL A 467 -10.82 29.06 71.69
N GLN A 468 -9.50 28.83 71.74
CA GLN A 468 -8.76 28.67 72.99
C GLN A 468 -8.83 29.94 73.84
N ASP A 469 -8.59 31.11 73.26
CA ASP A 469 -8.67 32.40 73.94
C ASP A 469 -10.09 32.65 74.49
N LEU A 470 -11.13 32.38 73.69
CA LEU A 470 -12.52 32.51 74.13
C LEU A 470 -12.84 31.54 75.28
N SER A 471 -12.31 30.32 75.24
CA SER A 471 -12.50 29.34 76.30
C SER A 471 -11.80 29.77 77.60
N ALA A 472 -10.60 30.35 77.51
CA ALA A 472 -9.87 30.88 78.65
C ALA A 472 -10.59 32.06 79.30
N VAL A 473 -11.13 32.99 78.50
CA VAL A 473 -11.94 34.12 79.01
C VAL A 473 -13.20 33.61 79.72
N LYS A 474 -13.88 32.62 79.15
CA LYS A 474 -15.08 32.01 79.77
C LYS A 474 -14.73 31.28 81.07
N LEU A 475 -13.61 30.57 81.12
CA LEU A 475 -13.13 29.89 82.31
C LEU A 475 -12.81 30.89 83.42
N ALA A 476 -12.04 31.94 83.12
CA ALA A 476 -11.71 33.00 84.07
C ALA A 476 -12.98 33.71 84.60
N ALA A 477 -13.97 33.97 83.74
CA ALA A 477 -15.24 34.53 84.16
C ALA A 477 -16.03 33.58 85.09
N ALA A 478 -16.00 32.27 84.83
CA ALA A 478 -16.64 31.27 85.68
C ALA A 478 -15.92 31.12 87.04
N GLU A 479 -14.59 31.14 87.05
CA GLU A 479 -13.78 31.12 88.27
C GLU A 479 -14.04 32.34 89.16
N ASN A 480 -14.11 33.54 88.57
CA ASN A 480 -14.46 34.77 89.31
C ASN A 480 -15.86 34.66 89.94
N ARG A 481 -16.85 34.16 89.19
CA ARG A 481 -18.21 33.92 89.75
C ARG A 481 -18.19 32.90 90.89
N LEU A 482 -17.41 31.82 90.75
CA LEU A 482 -17.28 30.81 91.80
C LEU A 482 -16.64 31.41 93.06
N GLN A 483 -15.61 32.24 92.92
CA GLN A 483 -14.98 32.95 94.04
C GLN A 483 -15.96 33.91 94.73
N GLU A 484 -16.78 34.62 93.95
CA GLU A 484 -17.81 35.51 94.48
C GLU A 484 -18.86 34.72 95.28
N GLN A 485 -19.37 33.62 94.72
CA GLN A 485 -20.27 32.70 95.42
C GLN A 485 -19.65 32.11 96.69
N GLN A 486 -18.36 31.77 96.68
CA GLN A 486 -17.65 31.29 97.87
C GLN A 486 -17.57 32.36 98.96
N ARG A 487 -17.32 33.62 98.60
CA ARG A 487 -17.34 34.74 99.54
C ARG A 487 -18.73 34.95 100.14
N GLU A 488 -19.78 34.89 99.33
CA GLU A 488 -21.17 34.98 99.80
C GLU A 488 -21.51 33.83 100.77
N ILE A 489 -21.13 32.60 100.44
CA ILE A 489 -21.32 31.44 101.32
C ILE A 489 -20.61 31.66 102.66
N GLU A 490 -19.38 32.17 102.65
CA GLU A 490 -18.61 32.39 103.87
C GLU A 490 -19.22 33.51 104.74
N GLN A 491 -19.68 34.61 104.11
CA GLN A 491 -20.45 35.65 104.79
C GLN A 491 -21.74 35.08 105.41
N LEU A 492 -22.47 34.23 104.69
CA LEU A 492 -23.68 33.58 105.20
C LEU A 492 -23.36 32.64 106.37
N LYS A 493 -22.26 31.88 106.32
CA LYS A 493 -21.81 31.05 107.44
C LYS A 493 -21.48 31.89 108.68
N GLU A 494 -20.80 33.03 108.51
CA GLU A 494 -20.48 33.94 109.61
C GLU A 494 -21.75 34.51 110.24
N ILE A 495 -22.70 34.99 109.42
CA ILE A 495 -24.02 35.43 109.87
C ILE A 495 -24.75 34.31 110.62
N PHE A 496 -24.72 33.09 110.10
CA PHE A 496 -25.37 31.94 110.73
C PHE A 496 -24.71 31.59 112.06
N ALA A 497 -23.38 31.60 112.15
CA ALA A 497 -22.64 31.37 113.39
C ALA A 497 -22.97 32.42 114.46
N LEU A 498 -23.05 33.70 114.07
CA LEU A 498 -23.48 34.78 114.97
C LEU A 498 -24.91 34.58 115.48
N LYS A 499 -25.84 34.17 114.61
CA LYS A 499 -27.23 33.83 115.00
C LYS A 499 -27.28 32.62 115.94
N LEU A 500 -26.48 31.59 115.67
CA LEU A 500 -26.39 30.39 116.51
C LEU A 500 -25.83 30.73 117.90
N ALA A 501 -24.80 31.58 117.96
CA ALA A 501 -24.22 32.06 119.22
C ALA A 501 -25.21 32.92 120.01
N ALA A 502 -26.01 33.76 119.34
CA ALA A 502 -27.10 34.51 119.98
C ALA A 502 -28.15 33.56 120.57
N ALA A 503 -28.65 32.60 119.78
CA ALA A 503 -29.61 31.61 120.26
C ALA A 503 -29.05 30.74 121.40
N GLY A 504 -27.75 30.42 121.38
CA GLY A 504 -27.07 29.71 122.46
C GLY A 504 -27.01 30.51 123.76
N ARG A 505 -26.82 31.83 123.68
CA ARG A 505 -26.92 32.72 124.86
C ARG A 505 -28.33 32.77 125.40
N ASP A 506 -29.33 32.96 124.53
CA ASP A 506 -30.75 32.96 124.93
C ASP A 506 -31.14 31.64 125.63
N LEU A 507 -30.61 30.50 125.15
CA LEU A 507 -30.82 29.19 125.76
C LEU A 507 -30.10 29.04 127.11
N ALA A 508 -28.87 29.54 127.23
CA ALA A 508 -28.12 29.52 128.49
C ALA A 508 -28.79 30.37 129.57
N ASP A 509 -29.29 31.56 129.20
CA ASP A 509 -30.06 32.44 130.08
C ASP A 509 -31.34 31.74 130.54
N ALA A 510 -32.08 31.09 129.62
CA ALA A 510 -33.26 30.29 129.96
C ALA A 510 -32.95 29.12 130.89
N HIS A 511 -31.79 28.45 130.73
CA HIS A 511 -31.34 27.39 131.64
C HIS A 511 -30.97 27.92 133.02
N SER A 512 -30.35 29.10 133.11
CA SER A 512 -30.05 29.77 134.37
C SER A 512 -31.33 30.12 135.13
N ASP A 513 -32.29 30.72 134.45
CA ASP A 513 -33.63 31.02 135.00
C ASP A 513 -34.33 29.76 135.52
N LEU A 514 -34.24 28.65 134.78
CA LEU A 514 -34.81 27.37 135.19
C LEU A 514 -34.09 26.81 136.43
N ALA A 515 -32.76 26.89 136.49
CA ALA A 515 -31.97 26.42 137.62
C ALA A 515 -32.26 27.23 138.89
N GLU A 516 -32.45 28.55 138.76
CA GLU A 516 -32.85 29.42 139.87
C GLU A 516 -34.27 29.09 140.35
N ARG A 517 -35.21 28.85 139.43
CA ARG A 517 -36.55 28.34 139.78
C ARG A 517 -36.49 27.01 140.51
N ASN A 518 -35.65 26.07 140.06
CA ASN A 518 -35.48 24.77 140.72
C ASN A 518 -34.90 24.91 142.13
N ARG A 519 -33.88 25.74 142.35
CA ARG A 519 -33.39 26.04 143.71
C ARG A 519 -34.47 26.59 144.61
N ARG A 520 -35.33 27.45 144.08
CA ARG A 520 -36.44 28.04 144.84
C ARG A 520 -37.51 27.00 145.18
N ILE A 521 -37.74 26.03 144.29
CA ILE A 521 -38.59 24.88 144.57
C ILE A 521 -37.96 24.03 145.68
N GLU A 522 -36.67 23.70 145.60
CA GLU A 522 -35.95 22.93 146.64
C GLU A 522 -35.97 23.64 148.01
N GLU A 523 -35.77 24.96 148.04
CA GLU A 523 -35.89 25.78 149.27
C GLU A 523 -37.32 25.73 149.85
N LEU A 524 -38.34 25.79 148.99
CA LEU A 524 -39.74 25.67 149.41
C LEU A 524 -40.08 24.25 149.89
N GLU A 525 -39.54 23.21 149.26
CA GLU A 525 -39.68 21.82 149.68
C GLU A 525 -39.01 21.57 151.04
N LEU A 526 -37.82 22.14 151.28
CA LEU A 526 -37.13 22.08 152.57
C LEU A 526 -37.92 22.81 153.67
N ALA A 527 -38.54 23.94 153.34
CA ALA A 527 -39.40 24.68 154.27
C ALA A 527 -40.70 23.93 154.62
N LEU A 528 -41.14 22.98 153.79
CA LEU A 528 -42.31 22.13 154.02
C LEU A 528 -42.03 20.87 154.85
N GLN A 529 -40.76 20.52 155.08
CA GLN A 529 -40.35 19.37 155.92
C GLN A 529 -40.11 19.74 157.40
N ILE A 530 -40.17 21.03 157.74
CA ILE A 530 -40.21 21.57 159.11
C ILE A 530 -41.68 21.73 159.52
#